data_AF-A0A1G8MPL8-F1
#
_entry.id   AF-A0A1G8MPL8-F1
#
_cell.length_a   1.000
_cell.length_b   1.000
_cell.length_c   1.000
_cell.angle_alpha   90.00
_cell.angle_beta   90.00
_cell.angle_gamma   90.00
#
_symmetry.space_group_name_H-M   'P 1'
#
loop_
_entity.id
_entity.type
_entity.pdbx_description
1 polymer ?
#
loop_
_entity_poly.entity_id
_entity_poly.type
_entity_poly.pdbx_seq_one_letter_code
_entity_poly.pdbx_strand_id
1 'polypeptide(L)' 'MKNRVLLENYYLPGDLERQIEAFVEHYSNHRYHESLGNLTPADVYHGRGAQILSMREEIKKQTIRKRRLQQDSAAA' A
#
# COMPACT_ATOMS: atom_id res chain seq x y z
N MET A 1 -2.47 13.55 -25.73
CA MET A 1 -2.61 12.17 -26.25
C MET A 1 -3.05 11.24 -25.13
N LYS A 2 -4.34 10.88 -25.09
CA LYS A 2 -4.93 9.91 -24.12
C LYS A 2 -5.98 9.02 -24.82
N ASN A 3 -5.73 8.62 -26.07
CA ASN A 3 -6.71 7.89 -26.90
C ASN A 3 -6.16 6.55 -27.40
N ARG A 4 -5.50 5.78 -26.53
CA ARG A 4 -5.23 4.34 -26.80
C ARG A 4 -5.83 3.55 -25.66
N VAL A 5 -6.96 2.91 -25.91
CA VAL A 5 -7.50 1.85 -25.06
C VAL A 5 -6.94 0.55 -25.62
N LEU A 6 -6.00 -0.07 -24.92
CA LEU A 6 -5.55 -1.42 -25.23
C LEU A 6 -6.61 -2.37 -24.68
N LEU A 7 -7.50 -2.84 -25.55
CA LEU A 7 -8.42 -3.93 -25.22
C LEU A 7 -7.66 -5.25 -25.36
N GLU A 8 -7.28 -5.84 -24.24
CA GLU A 8 -6.85 -7.24 -24.20
C GLU A 8 -8.07 -8.10 -24.51
N ASN A 9 -8.05 -8.79 -25.66
CA ASN A 9 -9.11 -9.72 -26.03
C ASN A 9 -8.76 -11.09 -25.45
N TYR A 10 -9.60 -11.58 -24.54
CA TYR A 10 -9.43 -12.89 -23.93
C TYR A 10 -10.05 -13.94 -24.85
N TYR A 11 -9.20 -14.70 -25.54
CA TYR A 11 -9.64 -15.73 -26.49
C TYR A 11 -10.19 -16.99 -25.80
N LEU A 12 -9.93 -17.14 -24.50
CA LEU A 12 -10.41 -18.25 -23.66
C LEU A 12 -11.03 -17.67 -22.37
N PRO A 13 -12.29 -18.02 -22.01
CA PRO A 13 -12.95 -17.50 -20.82
C PRO A 13 -12.15 -17.70 -19.52
N GLY A 14 -11.43 -18.83 -19.40
CA GLY A 14 -10.61 -19.13 -18.21
C GLY A 14 -9.40 -18.20 -18.04
N ASP A 15 -8.90 -17.58 -19.10
CA ASP A 15 -7.80 -16.61 -18.99
C ASP A 15 -8.29 -15.27 -18.43
N LEU A 16 -9.52 -14.86 -18.79
CA LEU A 16 -10.16 -13.68 -18.21
C LEU A 16 -10.41 -13.87 -16.72
N GLU A 17 -10.95 -15.03 -16.32
CA GLU A 17 -11.20 -15.36 -14.92
C GLU A 17 -9.92 -15.28 -14.09
N ARG A 18 -8.82 -15.89 -14.58
CA ARG A 18 -7.51 -15.84 -13.91
C ARG A 18 -6.96 -14.43 -13.80
N GLN A 19 -7.11 -13.61 -14.85
CA GLN A 19 -6.63 -12.23 -14.80
C GLN A 19 -7.47 -11.36 -13.85
N ILE A 20 -8.79 -11.57 -13.79
CA ILE A 20 -9.65 -10.89 -12.82
C ILE A 20 -9.27 -11.30 -11.40
N GLU A 21 -9.09 -12.59 -11.14
CA GLU A 21 -8.68 -13.08 -9.82
C GLU A 21 -7.34 -12.47 -9.37
N ALA A 22 -6.34 -12.48 -10.26
CA ALA A 22 -5.05 -11.87 -10.00
C ALA A 22 -5.17 -10.35 -9.73
N PHE A 23 -6.04 -9.65 -10.47
CA PHE A 23 -6.30 -8.24 -10.24
C PHE A 23 -6.94 -7.98 -8.89
N VAL A 24 -7.99 -8.74 -8.53
CA VAL A 24 -8.71 -8.59 -7.25
C VAL A 24 -7.77 -8.85 -6.07
N GLU A 25 -6.93 -9.89 -6.17
CA GLU A 25 -5.94 -10.23 -5.14
C GLU A 25 -4.91 -9.12 -4.96
N HIS A 26 -4.38 -8.60 -6.07
CA HIS A 26 -3.42 -7.50 -6.01
C HIS A 26 -4.05 -6.22 -5.44
N TYR A 27 -5.22 -5.84 -5.94
CA TYR A 27 -5.89 -4.61 -5.51
C TYR A 27 -6.26 -4.67 -4.03
N SER A 28 -6.79 -5.79 -3.56
CA SER A 28 -7.34 -5.92 -2.21
C SER A 28 -6.26 -6.10 -1.14
N ASN A 29 -5.23 -6.92 -1.43
CA ASN A 29 -4.28 -7.36 -0.41
C ASN A 29 -2.88 -6.74 -0.54
N HIS A 30 -2.52 -6.20 -1.71
CA HIS A 30 -1.13 -5.78 -1.99
C HIS A 30 -1.01 -4.30 -2.31
N ARG A 31 -2.02 -3.69 -2.92
CA ARG A 31 -1.98 -2.29 -3.32
C ARG A 31 -2.31 -1.38 -2.13
N TYR A 32 -1.41 -0.44 -1.86
CA TYR A 32 -1.67 0.64 -0.90
C TYR A 32 -2.41 1.80 -1.59
N HIS A 33 -3.37 2.39 -0.87
CA HIS A 33 -4.13 3.54 -1.36
C HIS A 33 -3.91 4.76 -0.49
N GLU A 34 -3.53 5.88 -1.10
CA GLU A 34 -3.30 7.15 -0.41
C GLU A 34 -4.55 7.66 0.31
N SER A 35 -5.72 7.52 -0.30
CA SER A 35 -7.01 7.87 0.29
C SER A 35 -7.35 7.05 1.55
N LEU A 36 -6.72 5.89 1.73
CA LEU A 36 -6.85 5.02 2.90
C LEU A 36 -5.69 5.20 3.88
N GLY A 37 -4.89 6.27 3.76
CA GLY A 37 -3.71 6.48 4.60
C GLY A 37 -2.56 5.52 4.28
N ASN A 38 -2.43 5.13 3.00
CA ASN A 38 -1.49 4.11 2.53
C ASN A 38 -1.68 2.76 3.25
N LEU A 39 -2.94 2.36 3.37
CA LEU A 39 -3.36 1.02 3.79
C LEU A 39 -3.89 0.25 2.58
N THR A 40 -3.92 -1.08 2.70
CA THR A 40 -4.58 -1.95 1.71
C THR A 40 -6.09 -1.94 1.96
N PRO A 41 -6.93 -2.20 0.94
CA PRO A 41 -8.37 -2.33 1.14
C PRO A 41 -8.71 -3.44 2.16
N ALA A 42 -7.98 -4.54 2.15
CA ALA A 42 -8.17 -5.63 3.11
C ALA A 42 -7.88 -5.20 4.56
N ASP A 43 -6.83 -4.42 4.82
CA ASP A 43 -6.54 -3.92 6.17
C ASP A 43 -7.67 -3.02 6.70
N VAL A 44 -8.29 -2.23 5.82
CA VAL A 44 -9.43 -1.38 6.16
C VAL A 44 -10.68 -2.24 6.41
N TYR A 45 -10.98 -3.17 5.50
CA TYR A 45 -12.13 -4.07 5.60
C TYR A 45 -12.10 -4.91 6.88
N HIS A 46 -10.92 -5.43 7.25
CA HIS A 46 -10.74 -6.21 8.48
C HIS A 46 -10.55 -5.34 9.74
N GLY A 47 -10.70 -4.01 9.64
CA GLY A 47 -10.63 -3.10 10.79
C GLY A 47 -9.25 -2.93 11.41
N ARG A 48 -8.18 -3.41 10.76
CA ARG A 48 -6.79 -3.34 11.26
C ARG A 48 -6.13 -1.98 11.02
N GLY A 49 -6.76 -1.10 10.24
CA GLY A 49 -6.18 0.16 9.79
C GLY A 49 -5.71 1.09 10.91
N ALA A 50 -6.54 1.28 11.95
CA ALA A 50 -6.19 2.17 13.06
C ALA A 50 -4.92 1.70 13.82
N GLN A 51 -4.80 0.39 14.05
CA GLN A 51 -3.64 -0.20 14.72
C GLN A 51 -2.36 0.00 13.88
N ILE A 52 -2.44 -0.24 12.57
CA ILE A 52 -1.29 -0.07 11.66
C ILE A 52 -0.81 1.39 11.65
N LEU A 53 -1.74 2.34 11.57
CA LEU A 53 -1.40 3.77 11.54
C LEU A 53 -0.77 4.24 12.86
N SER A 54 -1.32 3.80 14.00
CA SER A 54 -0.74 4.11 15.31
C SER A 54 0.69 3.57 15.44
N MET A 55 0.93 2.31 15.05
CA MET A 55 2.26 1.72 15.08
C MET A 55 3.26 2.50 14.21
N ARG A 56 2.85 2.91 12.99
CA ARG A 56 3.68 3.71 12.09
C ARG A 56 4.04 5.07 12.67
N GLU A 57 3.10 5.73 13.34
CA GLU A 57 3.35 7.02 13.98
C GLU A 57 4.40 6.90 15.08
N GLU A 58 4.30 5.86 15.92
CA GLU A 58 5.27 5.62 16.99
C GLU A 58 6.68 5.34 16.44
N ILE A 59 6.78 4.46 15.43
CA ILE A 59 8.06 4.19 14.75
C ILE A 59 8.68 5.47 14.18
N LYS A 60 7.86 6.33 13.56
CA LYS A 60 8.32 7.61 13.00
C LYS A 60 8.88 8.52 14.10
N LYS A 61 8.18 8.66 15.24
CA LYS A 61 8.64 9.45 16.39
C LYS A 61 9.98 8.94 16.91
N GLN A 62 10.10 7.63 17.13
CA GLN A 62 11.34 7.02 17.63
C GLN A 62 12.51 7.20 16.65
N THR A 63 12.25 7.04 15.34
CA THR A 63 13.27 7.21 14.30
C THR A 63 13.78 8.66 14.24
N ILE A 64 12.89 9.65 14.33
CA ILE A 64 13.28 11.07 14.36
C ILE A 64 14.10 11.38 15.62
N ARG A 65 13.68 10.89 16.79
CA ARG A 65 14.41 11.08 18.04
C ARG A 65 15.82 10.49 17.97
N LYS A 66 15.95 9.26 17.48
CA LYS A 66 17.25 8.59 17.30
C LYS A 66 18.16 9.40 16.39
N ARG A 67 17.63 9.91 15.27
CA ARG A 67 18.40 10.73 14.33
C ARG A 67 18.91 12.02 14.98
N ARG A 68 18.08 12.71 15.76
CA ARG A 68 18.50 13.93 16.47
C ARG A 68 19.63 13.66 17.44
N LEU A 69 19.51 12.61 18.27
CA LEU A 69 20.57 12.23 19.20
C LEU A 69 21.90 11.94 18.49
N GLN A 70 21.86 11.24 17.35
CA GLN A 70 23.06 10.97 16.56
C GLN A 70 23.69 12.25 16.00
N GLN A 71 22.88 13.23 15.60
CA GLN A 71 23.38 14.53 15.13
C GLN A 71 24.00 15.33 16.27
N ASP A 72 23.36 15.39 17.44
CA ASP A 72 23.89 16.08 18.61
C ASP A 72 25.22 15.46 19.06
N SER A 73 25.32 14.13 19.07
CA SER A 73 26.57 13.42 19.40
C SER A 73 27.68 13.62 18.36
N ALA A 74 27.35 13.89 17.09
CA ALA A 74 28.33 14.15 16.04
C ALA A 74 28.78 15.62 16.00
N ALA A 75 28.00 16.53 16.58
CA ALA A 75 28.29 17.95 16.67
C ALA A 75 29.04 18.35 17.95
N ALA A 76 29.05 17.46 18.96
CA ALA A 76 29.84 17.57 20.19
C ALA A 76 31.26 17.02 20.01
#